data_AF-A0ABD7VND7-F1
#
_entry.id   AF-A0ABD7VND7-F1
#
_cell.length_a   1.000
_cell.length_b   1.000
_cell.length_c   1.000
_cell.angle_alpha   90.00
_cell.angle_beta   90.00
_cell.angle_gamma   90.00
#
_symmetry.space_group_name_H-M   'P 1'
#
loop_
_entity.id
_entity.type
_entity.pdbx_description
1 polymer ?
#
loop_
_entity_poly.entity_id
_entity_poly.type
_entity_poly.pdbx_seq_one_letter_code
_entity_poly.pdbx_strand_id
1 'polypeptide(L)'
;MNRLFWILLTIPLLLIVAWRFWSPADLSSCAKDAKATGTITVFIRDYFERNARTDWREMDDRFDVLSTPEGQKIAGQPRVYVCEALQILRSPSFSQSEKIYTTALMFQLPISQYMGFMDYSHQLYVEERIDREVMTLVVLPHGTAINYWWLPAWRQRFSRDAPNVLDADLINHVLSGHYWFEYPGAGF
;
A
#
# COMPACT_ATOMS: atom_id res chain seq x y z
N MET A 1 13.87 -11.77 45.75
CA MET A 1 14.77 -11.30 44.66
C MET A 1 14.47 -11.89 43.28
N ASN A 2 13.94 -13.12 43.13
CA ASN A 2 13.71 -13.69 41.80
C ASN A 2 12.58 -13.06 40.96
N ARG A 3 11.46 -12.59 41.54
CA ARG A 3 10.34 -12.03 40.75
C ARG A 3 10.65 -10.71 40.04
N LEU A 4 11.39 -9.80 40.70
CA LEU A 4 11.74 -8.50 40.12
C LEU A 4 12.74 -8.64 38.96
N PHE A 5 13.67 -9.59 39.08
CA PHE A 5 14.66 -9.89 38.03
C PHE A 5 14.01 -10.49 36.79
N TRP A 6 13.00 -11.36 36.96
CA TRP A 6 12.22 -11.90 35.84
C TRP A 6 11.38 -10.83 35.14
N ILE A 7 10.76 -9.91 35.88
CA ILE A 7 9.99 -8.79 35.29
C ILE A 7 10.91 -7.84 34.50
N LEU A 8 12.09 -7.54 35.02
CA LEU A 8 13.09 -6.70 34.35
C LEU A 8 13.64 -7.31 33.06
N LEU A 9 13.61 -8.63 32.91
CA LEU A 9 14.01 -9.33 31.68
C LEU A 9 12.83 -9.55 30.71
N THR A 10 11.61 -9.73 31.22
CA THR A 10 10.43 -9.96 30.37
C THR A 10 9.93 -8.68 29.69
N ILE A 11 10.00 -7.53 30.35
CA ILE A 11 9.61 -6.23 29.77
C ILE A 11 10.43 -5.90 28.51
N PRO A 12 11.78 -5.90 28.52
CA PRO A 12 12.55 -5.63 27.31
C PRO A 12 12.36 -6.70 26.25
N LEU A 13 12.17 -7.98 26.62
CA LEU A 13 11.87 -9.04 25.66
C LEU A 13 10.53 -8.81 24.96
N LEU A 14 9.48 -8.44 25.71
CA LEU A 14 8.16 -8.09 25.16
C LEU A 14 8.23 -6.83 24.29
N LEU A 15 9.03 -5.83 24.68
CA LEU A 15 9.28 -4.64 23.87
C LEU A 15 10.01 -4.97 22.57
N ILE A 16 11.01 -5.86 22.58
CA ILE A 16 11.74 -6.32 21.38
C ILE A 16 10.81 -7.12 20.47
N VAL A 17 9.97 -8.01 21.02
CA VAL A 17 8.99 -8.78 20.25
C VAL A 17 7.95 -7.84 19.64
N ALA A 18 7.39 -6.90 20.42
CA ALA A 18 6.47 -5.89 19.91
C ALA A 18 7.11 -5.03 18.82
N TRP A 19 8.37 -4.64 18.98
CA TRP A 19 9.13 -3.87 18.00
C TRP A 19 9.35 -4.66 16.69
N ARG A 20 9.62 -5.96 16.76
CA ARG A 20 9.73 -6.85 15.58
C ARG A 20 8.40 -7.07 14.86
N PHE A 21 7.27 -7.02 15.57
CA PHE A 21 5.95 -7.06 14.94
C PHE A 21 5.58 -5.74 14.26
N TRP A 22 6.16 -4.63 14.72
CA TRP A 22 5.88 -3.28 14.21
C TRP A 22 6.93 -2.77 13.23
N SER A 23 8.07 -3.46 13.09
CA SER A 23 9.06 -3.12 12.08
C SER A 23 8.47 -3.35 10.69
N PRO A 24 8.62 -2.39 9.76
CA PRO A 24 8.23 -2.57 8.37
C PRO A 24 8.87 -3.82 7.79
N ALA A 25 8.13 -4.52 6.93
CA ALA A 25 8.69 -5.58 6.12
C ALA A 25 9.74 -4.97 5.19
N ASP A 26 10.94 -5.56 5.15
CA ASP A 26 11.98 -5.15 4.22
C ASP A 26 11.65 -5.64 2.81
N LEU A 27 10.96 -4.80 2.05
CA LEU A 27 10.60 -5.07 0.66
C LEU A 27 11.72 -4.68 -0.32
N SER A 28 12.88 -4.20 0.16
CA SER A 28 14.03 -3.93 -0.73
C SER A 28 14.52 -5.20 -1.44
N SER A 29 14.30 -6.36 -0.82
CA SER A 29 14.57 -7.66 -1.41
C SER A 29 13.72 -7.96 -2.66
N CYS A 30 12.52 -7.37 -2.80
CA CYS A 30 11.69 -7.51 -3.99
C CYS A 30 12.36 -6.89 -5.24
N ALA A 31 13.41 -6.07 -5.06
CA ALA A 31 14.16 -5.41 -6.14
C ALA A 31 15.23 -6.30 -6.79
N LYS A 32 15.62 -7.40 -6.15
CA LYS A 32 16.67 -8.31 -6.62
C LYS A 32 16.03 -9.35 -7.54
N ASP A 33 16.26 -9.20 -8.84
CA ASP A 33 15.83 -10.11 -9.90
C ASP A 33 14.33 -10.34 -10.02
N ALA A 34 13.67 -9.59 -10.91
CA ALA A 34 12.47 -10.10 -11.58
C ALA A 34 11.99 -9.11 -12.65
N LYS A 35 11.86 -9.62 -13.88
CA LYS A 35 10.81 -9.13 -14.76
C LYS A 35 9.49 -9.34 -14.03
N ALA A 36 8.56 -8.38 -14.11
CA ALA A 36 7.19 -8.60 -13.68
C ALA A 36 6.63 -9.79 -14.50
N THR A 37 6.67 -10.97 -13.89
CA THR A 37 6.23 -12.24 -14.46
C THR A 37 5.62 -13.04 -13.33
N GLY A 38 4.32 -13.26 -13.39
CA GLY A 38 3.58 -13.94 -12.35
C GLY A 38 2.07 -13.72 -12.47
N THR A 39 1.35 -14.06 -11.41
CA THR A 39 -0.11 -14.09 -11.42
C THR A 39 -0.72 -12.70 -11.55
N ILE A 40 -0.25 -11.72 -10.77
CA ILE A 40 -0.82 -10.36 -10.84
C ILE A 40 -0.40 -9.67 -12.14
N THR A 41 0.79 -9.95 -12.66
CA THR A 41 1.28 -9.45 -13.95
C THR A 41 0.35 -9.85 -15.09
N VAL A 42 0.04 -11.15 -15.18
CA VAL A 42 -0.87 -11.67 -16.21
C VAL A 42 -2.27 -11.11 -16.03
N PHE A 43 -2.78 -11.14 -14.79
CA PHE A 43 -4.12 -10.62 -14.49
C PHE A 43 -4.28 -9.15 -14.85
N ILE A 44 -3.35 -8.28 -14.47
CA ILE A 44 -3.41 -6.85 -14.76
C ILE A 44 -3.34 -6.59 -16.27
N ARG A 45 -2.50 -7.33 -16.99
CA ARG A 45 -2.40 -7.19 -18.45
C ARG A 45 -3.72 -7.60 -19.11
N ASP A 46 -4.26 -8.76 -18.73
CA ASP A 46 -5.53 -9.26 -19.27
C ASP A 46 -6.71 -8.35 -18.89
N TYR A 47 -6.70 -7.78 -17.68
CA TYR A 47 -7.71 -6.81 -17.25
C TYR A 47 -7.64 -5.54 -18.10
N PHE A 48 -6.44 -5.00 -18.31
CA PHE A 48 -6.25 -3.78 -19.09
C PHE A 48 -6.64 -3.98 -20.56
N GLU A 49 -6.26 -5.11 -21.17
CA GLU A 49 -6.64 -5.43 -22.55
C GLU A 49 -8.15 -5.64 -22.72
N ARG A 50 -8.81 -6.35 -21.78
CA ARG A 50 -10.26 -6.57 -21.83
C ARG A 50 -11.05 -5.28 -21.68
N ASN A 51 -10.51 -4.31 -20.96
CA ASN A 51 -11.07 -2.97 -20.81
C ASN A 51 -10.57 -2.01 -21.91
N ALA A 52 -10.23 -2.53 -23.10
CA ALA A 52 -9.82 -1.75 -24.26
C ALA A 52 -8.65 -0.77 -24.00
N ARG A 53 -7.82 -1.06 -22.99
CA ARG A 53 -6.72 -0.19 -22.53
C ARG A 53 -7.19 1.21 -22.10
N THR A 54 -8.44 1.33 -21.65
CA THR A 54 -9.01 2.58 -21.17
C THR A 54 -8.22 3.13 -19.99
N ASP A 55 -7.98 4.44 -19.99
CA ASP A 55 -7.34 5.12 -18.87
C ASP A 55 -8.24 5.00 -17.62
N TRP A 56 -7.65 4.73 -16.47
CA TRP A 56 -8.39 4.56 -15.21
C TRP A 56 -9.29 5.75 -14.88
N ARG A 57 -8.96 6.96 -15.35
CA ARG A 57 -9.77 8.18 -15.13
C ARG A 57 -11.05 8.19 -15.94
N GLU A 58 -11.09 7.43 -17.04
CA GLU A 58 -12.23 7.33 -17.97
C GLU A 58 -13.16 6.15 -17.63
N MET A 59 -12.83 5.37 -16.61
CA MET A 59 -13.68 4.28 -16.13
C MET A 59 -14.82 4.78 -15.25
N ASP A 60 -16.00 4.19 -15.41
CA ASP A 60 -17.18 4.47 -14.57
C ASP A 60 -16.90 4.11 -13.09
N ASP A 61 -16.28 2.96 -12.85
CA ASP A 61 -15.73 2.55 -11.55
C ASP A 61 -14.22 2.34 -11.69
N ARG A 62 -13.46 3.23 -11.04
CA ARG A 62 -11.99 3.28 -11.08
C ARG A 62 -11.33 2.09 -10.38
N PHE A 63 -12.09 1.39 -9.53
CA PHE A 63 -11.61 0.23 -8.78
C PHE A 63 -12.39 -1.05 -9.13
N ASP A 64 -13.07 -1.09 -10.28
CA ASP A 64 -13.77 -2.28 -10.78
C ASP A 64 -12.86 -3.52 -10.86
N VAL A 65 -11.54 -3.35 -10.96
CA VAL A 65 -10.57 -4.44 -10.83
C VAL A 65 -10.80 -5.28 -9.56
N LEU A 66 -11.25 -4.66 -8.47
CA LEU A 66 -11.59 -5.29 -7.19
C LEU A 66 -12.94 -6.03 -7.22
N SER A 67 -13.79 -5.77 -8.21
CA SER A 67 -15.10 -6.42 -8.40
C SER A 67 -14.99 -7.72 -9.19
N THR A 68 -13.88 -7.94 -9.91
CA THR A 68 -13.64 -9.18 -10.65
C THR A 68 -13.32 -10.36 -9.71
N PRO A 69 -13.71 -11.61 -10.04
CA PRO A 69 -13.40 -12.78 -9.21
C PRO A 69 -11.90 -12.96 -8.93
N GLU A 70 -11.05 -12.79 -9.95
CA GLU A 70 -9.60 -12.87 -9.80
C GLU A 70 -9.04 -11.72 -8.96
N GLY A 71 -9.55 -10.49 -9.17
CA GLY A 71 -9.17 -9.32 -8.38
C GLY A 71 -9.50 -9.49 -6.90
N GLN A 72 -10.69 -10.00 -6.57
CA GLN A 72 -11.08 -10.32 -5.19
C GLN A 72 -10.16 -11.38 -4.56
N LYS A 73 -9.80 -12.42 -5.33
CA LYS A 73 -8.89 -13.46 -4.85
C LYS A 73 -7.50 -12.90 -4.53
N ILE A 74 -6.98 -12.02 -5.38
CA ILE A 74 -5.68 -11.36 -5.17
C ILE A 74 -5.76 -10.40 -3.99
N ALA A 75 -6.77 -9.52 -3.97
CA ALA A 75 -6.96 -8.51 -2.93
C ALA A 75 -7.24 -9.11 -1.55
N GLY A 76 -7.84 -10.30 -1.48
CA GLY A 76 -8.04 -11.03 -0.21
C GLY A 76 -6.78 -11.68 0.35
N GLN A 77 -5.70 -11.79 -0.44
CA GLN A 77 -4.41 -12.35 -0.01
C GLN A 77 -3.21 -11.54 -0.53
N PRO A 78 -3.17 -10.21 -0.32
CA PRO A 78 -2.26 -9.32 -1.03
C PRO A 78 -0.80 -9.55 -0.64
N ARG A 79 -0.57 -10.12 0.56
CA ARG A 79 0.76 -10.45 1.08
C ARG A 79 1.59 -11.34 0.14
N VAL A 80 0.95 -12.28 -0.53
CA VAL A 80 1.66 -13.22 -1.42
C VAL A 80 2.13 -12.52 -2.70
N TYR A 81 1.48 -11.42 -3.08
CA TYR A 81 1.68 -10.73 -4.35
C TYR A 81 2.44 -9.40 -4.23
N VAL A 82 2.76 -8.94 -3.02
CA VAL A 82 3.35 -7.61 -2.81
C VAL A 82 4.66 -7.37 -3.57
N CYS A 83 5.55 -8.36 -3.66
CA CYS A 83 6.78 -8.21 -4.45
C CYS A 83 6.50 -8.09 -5.95
N GLU A 84 5.54 -8.87 -6.46
CA GLU A 84 5.17 -8.82 -7.88
C GLU A 84 4.47 -7.49 -8.20
N ALA A 85 3.63 -6.98 -7.30
CA ALA A 85 3.03 -5.65 -7.40
C ALA A 85 4.11 -4.55 -7.48
N LEU A 86 5.13 -4.60 -6.61
CA LEU A 86 6.24 -3.65 -6.66
C LEU A 86 7.07 -3.74 -7.96
N GLN A 87 7.19 -4.94 -8.55
CA GLN A 87 7.84 -5.12 -9.85
C GLN A 87 7.03 -4.48 -10.98
N ILE A 88 5.70 -4.58 -10.95
CA ILE A 88 4.82 -3.89 -11.89
C ILE A 88 4.95 -2.37 -11.74
N LEU A 89 4.90 -1.83 -10.51
CA LEU A 89 5.06 -0.40 -10.26
C LEU A 89 6.41 0.14 -10.77
N ARG A 90 7.48 -0.62 -10.58
CA ARG A 90 8.82 -0.26 -11.05
C ARG A 90 8.97 -0.33 -12.57
N SER A 91 8.25 -1.24 -13.22
CA SER A 91 8.47 -1.55 -14.62
C SER A 91 8.04 -0.41 -15.55
N PRO A 92 8.85 -0.04 -16.56
CA PRO A 92 8.44 0.90 -17.59
C PRO A 92 7.50 0.26 -18.63
N SER A 93 7.33 -1.06 -18.64
CA SER A 93 6.43 -1.78 -19.56
C SER A 93 4.96 -1.77 -19.13
N PHE A 94 4.64 -1.13 -18.01
CA PHE A 94 3.28 -0.98 -17.51
C PHE A 94 2.92 0.49 -17.49
N SER A 95 1.72 0.78 -18.01
CA SER A 95 1.10 2.10 -17.98
C SER A 95 0.78 2.54 -16.54
N GLN A 96 0.51 3.83 -16.34
CA GLN A 96 0.10 4.34 -15.04
C GLN A 96 -1.27 3.77 -14.62
N SER A 97 -2.19 3.53 -15.56
CA SER A 97 -3.48 2.88 -15.28
C SER A 97 -3.29 1.45 -14.74
N GLU A 98 -2.40 0.66 -15.34
CA GLU A 98 -2.07 -0.67 -14.82
C GLU A 98 -1.44 -0.62 -13.42
N LYS A 99 -0.66 0.41 -13.13
CA LYS A 99 -0.08 0.66 -11.80
C LYS A 99 -1.14 1.08 -10.79
N ILE A 100 -2.14 1.86 -11.18
CA ILE A 100 -3.31 2.20 -10.36
C ILE A 100 -4.07 0.92 -9.97
N TYR A 101 -4.40 0.07 -10.94
CA TYR A 101 -5.11 -1.20 -10.68
C TYR A 101 -4.29 -2.13 -9.77
N THR A 102 -2.98 -2.18 -9.98
CA THR A 102 -2.06 -2.95 -9.15
C THR A 102 -2.04 -2.45 -7.71
N THR A 103 -1.99 -1.14 -7.50
CA THR A 103 -2.03 -0.54 -6.16
C THR A 103 -3.36 -0.78 -5.47
N ALA A 104 -4.49 -0.72 -6.19
CA ALA A 104 -5.82 -1.00 -5.64
C ALA A 104 -5.90 -2.41 -5.04
N LEU A 105 -5.33 -3.41 -5.72
CA LEU A 105 -5.27 -4.79 -5.23
C LEU A 105 -4.51 -4.93 -3.90
N MET A 106 -3.66 -3.96 -3.55
CA MET A 106 -2.85 -3.96 -2.33
C MET A 106 -3.51 -3.25 -1.14
N PHE A 107 -4.75 -2.76 -1.26
CA PHE A 107 -5.45 -2.04 -0.18
C PHE A 107 -5.65 -2.83 1.11
N GLN A 108 -5.57 -4.16 1.08
CA GLN A 108 -5.69 -5.01 2.27
C GLN A 108 -4.35 -5.47 2.84
N LEU A 109 -3.23 -4.85 2.45
CA LEU A 109 -1.92 -5.20 3.00
C LEU A 109 -1.90 -5.04 4.53
N PRO A 110 -1.32 -6.00 5.27
CA PRO A 110 -1.12 -5.82 6.70
C PRO A 110 -0.11 -4.70 6.96
N ILE A 111 -0.24 -4.01 8.10
CA ILE A 111 0.56 -2.83 8.48
C ILE A 111 2.05 -2.94 8.15
N SER A 112 2.71 -4.06 8.50
CA SER A 112 4.15 -4.21 8.28
C SER A 112 4.52 -4.16 6.80
N GLN A 113 3.72 -4.77 5.93
CA GLN A 113 3.95 -4.72 4.49
C GLN A 113 3.48 -3.44 3.85
N TYR A 114 2.36 -2.87 4.34
CA TYR A 114 1.90 -1.58 3.85
C TYR A 114 2.96 -0.48 4.12
N MET A 115 3.60 -0.46 5.29
CA MET A 115 4.71 0.47 5.56
C MET A 115 5.91 0.26 4.61
N GLY A 116 6.28 -0.99 4.34
CA GLY A 116 7.33 -1.30 3.36
C GLY A 116 6.92 -0.90 1.93
N PHE A 117 5.64 -1.05 1.59
CA PHE A 117 5.08 -0.67 0.31
C PHE A 117 5.08 0.85 0.12
N MET A 118 4.76 1.63 1.15
CA MET A 118 4.91 3.09 1.15
C MET A 118 6.37 3.51 0.94
N ASP A 119 7.31 2.88 1.66
CA ASP A 119 8.74 3.22 1.54
C ASP A 119 9.29 2.93 0.14
N TYR A 120 8.91 1.80 -0.45
CA TYR A 120 9.34 1.45 -1.80
C TYR A 120 8.64 2.31 -2.86
N SER A 121 7.35 2.59 -2.71
CA SER A 121 6.60 3.46 -3.63
C SER A 121 7.15 4.89 -3.60
N HIS A 122 7.55 5.40 -2.43
CA HIS A 122 8.26 6.68 -2.32
C HIS A 122 9.54 6.70 -3.15
N GLN A 123 10.37 5.65 -3.08
CA GLN A 123 11.56 5.55 -3.92
C GLN A 123 11.21 5.58 -5.41
N LEU A 124 10.20 4.79 -5.82
CA LEU A 124 9.72 4.78 -7.20
C LEU A 124 9.18 6.15 -7.66
N TYR A 125 8.55 6.91 -6.77
CA TYR A 125 8.03 8.24 -7.06
C TYR A 125 9.17 9.25 -7.26
N VAL A 126 10.17 9.25 -6.37
CA VAL A 126 11.38 10.08 -6.48
C VAL A 126 12.18 9.75 -7.75
N GLU A 127 12.18 8.47 -8.17
CA GLU A 127 12.80 8.01 -9.42
C GLU A 127 11.92 8.21 -10.68
N GLU A 128 10.78 8.89 -10.55
CA GLU A 128 9.81 9.14 -11.65
C GLU A 128 9.30 7.86 -12.33
N ARG A 129 9.30 6.73 -11.60
CA ARG A 129 8.80 5.42 -12.08
C ARG A 129 7.29 5.30 -11.91
N ILE A 130 6.73 5.96 -10.91
CA ILE A 130 5.28 6.09 -10.71
C ILE A 130 4.92 7.58 -10.72
N ASP A 131 3.73 7.90 -11.22
CA ASP A 131 3.25 9.28 -11.25
C ASP A 131 2.64 9.73 -9.90
N ARG A 132 2.17 10.98 -9.88
CA ARG A 132 1.55 11.57 -8.69
C ARG A 132 0.30 10.81 -8.29
N GLU A 133 -0.49 10.34 -9.25
CA GLU A 133 -1.77 9.70 -9.05
C GLU A 133 -1.62 8.30 -8.45
N VAL A 134 -0.65 7.52 -8.92
CA VAL A 134 -0.28 6.25 -8.29
C VAL A 134 0.21 6.51 -6.86
N MET A 135 1.04 7.52 -6.65
CA MET A 135 1.53 7.87 -5.30
C MET A 135 0.40 8.38 -4.38
N THR A 136 -0.55 9.17 -4.89
CA THR A 136 -1.76 9.57 -4.17
C THR A 136 -2.51 8.33 -3.65
N LEU A 137 -2.65 7.31 -4.50
CA LEU A 137 -3.37 6.08 -4.15
C LEU A 137 -2.64 5.25 -3.07
N VAL A 138 -1.31 5.26 -3.08
CA VAL A 138 -0.49 4.61 -2.04
C VAL A 138 -0.65 5.34 -0.70
N VAL A 139 -0.64 6.67 -0.70
CA VAL A 139 -0.61 7.51 0.50
C VAL A 139 -1.99 7.68 1.14
N LEU A 140 -3.03 7.85 0.32
CA LEU A 140 -4.39 8.00 0.79
C LEU A 140 -4.86 6.67 1.43
N PRO A 141 -5.32 6.67 2.68
CA PRO A 141 -5.69 5.43 3.34
C PRO A 141 -6.91 4.77 2.66
N HIS A 142 -6.74 3.54 2.23
CA HIS A 142 -7.80 2.66 1.74
C HIS A 142 -7.73 1.30 2.44
N GLY A 143 -8.84 0.57 2.47
CA GLY A 143 -8.89 -0.80 3.00
C GLY A 143 -8.34 -0.91 4.43
N THR A 144 -7.29 -1.70 4.64
CA THR A 144 -6.70 -1.87 5.98
C THR A 144 -5.95 -0.63 6.47
N ALA A 145 -5.46 0.22 5.56
CA ALA A 145 -4.65 1.40 5.88
C ALA A 145 -5.42 2.45 6.69
N ILE A 146 -6.75 2.47 6.57
CA ILE A 146 -7.61 3.37 7.37
C ILE A 146 -7.43 3.15 8.87
N ASN A 147 -7.00 1.96 9.31
CA ASN A 147 -6.86 1.62 10.72
C ASN A 147 -5.50 2.03 11.32
N TYR A 148 -4.61 2.63 10.52
CA TYR A 148 -3.21 2.86 10.88
C TYR A 148 -2.87 4.32 11.18
N TRP A 149 -3.83 5.24 11.02
CA TRP A 149 -3.63 6.70 11.12
C TRP A 149 -3.00 7.18 12.45
N TRP A 150 -3.21 6.42 13.53
CA TRP A 150 -2.73 6.72 14.88
C TRP A 150 -1.30 6.21 15.13
N LEU A 151 -0.78 5.32 14.29
CA LEU A 151 0.54 4.72 14.46
C LEU A 151 1.64 5.74 14.11
N PRO A 152 2.60 6.04 15.03
CA PRO A 152 3.67 7.00 14.75
C PRO A 152 4.49 6.68 13.50
N ALA A 153 4.81 5.40 13.28
CA ALA A 153 5.58 4.95 12.12
C ALA A 153 4.82 5.16 10.79
N TRP A 154 3.49 5.01 10.80
CA TRP A 154 2.66 5.31 9.66
C TRP A 154 2.59 6.82 9.43
N ARG A 155 2.32 7.61 10.48
CA ARG A 155 2.24 9.08 10.42
C ARG A 155 3.52 9.72 9.89
N GLN A 156 4.68 9.16 10.23
CA GLN A 156 5.97 9.60 9.71
C GLN A 156 6.02 9.48 8.17
N ARG A 157 5.59 8.34 7.61
CA ARG A 157 5.56 8.10 6.16
C ARG A 157 4.50 8.93 5.48
N PHE A 158 3.30 8.98 6.04
CA PHE A 158 2.23 9.83 5.53
C PHE A 158 2.65 11.30 5.49
N SER A 159 3.24 11.83 6.56
CA SER A 159 3.69 13.23 6.60
C SER A 159 4.87 13.52 5.67
N ARG A 160 5.69 12.51 5.33
CA ARG A 160 6.75 12.62 4.33
C ARG A 160 6.17 12.81 2.93
N ASP A 161 5.16 12.01 2.57
CA ASP A 161 4.72 11.88 1.18
C ASP A 161 3.46 12.68 0.84
N ALA A 162 2.52 12.79 1.78
CA ALA A 162 1.22 13.43 1.56
C ALA A 162 1.31 14.88 1.08
N PRO A 163 2.21 15.75 1.59
CA PRO A 163 2.29 17.14 1.13
C PRO A 163 2.58 17.31 -0.38
N ASN A 164 3.14 16.28 -1.03
CA ASN A 164 3.45 16.33 -2.46
C ASN A 164 2.26 15.88 -3.32
N VAL A 165 1.28 15.19 -2.74
CA VAL A 165 0.25 14.46 -3.50
C VAL A 165 -1.19 14.77 -3.05
N LEU A 166 -1.38 15.29 -1.83
CA LEU A 166 -2.69 15.63 -1.23
C LEU A 166 -2.78 17.10 -0.81
N ASP A 167 -4.00 17.62 -0.73
CA ASP A 167 -4.27 18.95 -0.18
C ASP A 167 -4.18 19.00 1.35
N ALA A 168 -3.82 20.16 1.89
CA ALA A 168 -3.61 20.35 3.33
C ALA A 168 -4.84 20.00 4.19
N ASP A 169 -6.05 20.30 3.70
CA ASP A 169 -7.29 19.99 4.42
C ASP A 169 -7.50 18.48 4.53
N LEU A 170 -7.26 17.73 3.45
CA LEU A 170 -7.34 16.27 3.46
C LEU A 170 -6.27 15.65 4.37
N ILE A 171 -5.05 16.19 4.36
CA ILE A 171 -3.98 15.76 5.26
C ILE A 171 -4.42 15.93 6.73
N ASN A 172 -4.98 17.08 7.08
CA ASN A 172 -5.48 17.34 8.44
C ASN A 172 -6.65 16.42 8.80
N HIS A 173 -7.55 16.14 7.86
CA HIS A 173 -8.68 15.23 8.03
C HIS A 173 -8.23 13.79 8.33
N VAL A 174 -7.23 13.30 7.59
CA VAL A 174 -6.62 11.98 7.83
C VAL A 174 -5.87 11.95 9.15
N LEU A 175 -5.05 12.96 9.45
CA LEU A 175 -4.22 12.99 10.66
C LEU A 175 -5.02 13.19 11.95
N SER A 176 -6.22 13.77 11.87
CA SER A 176 -7.15 13.89 12.99
C SER A 176 -7.98 12.63 13.24
N GLY A 177 -7.95 11.66 12.32
CA GLY A 177 -8.70 10.41 12.41
C GLY A 177 -10.16 10.51 11.96
N HIS A 178 -10.66 11.70 11.57
CA HIS A 178 -12.04 11.85 11.08
C HIS A 178 -12.28 11.04 9.80
N TYR A 179 -11.28 10.98 8.92
CA TYR A 179 -11.32 10.15 7.70
C TYR A 179 -11.69 8.68 7.99
N TRP A 180 -11.28 8.13 9.14
CA TRP A 180 -11.59 6.76 9.53
C TRP A 180 -13.08 6.54 9.83
N PHE A 181 -13.76 7.53 10.41
CA PHE A 181 -15.18 7.43 10.75
C PHE A 181 -16.11 7.61 9.55
N GLU A 182 -15.64 8.34 8.54
CA GLU A 182 -16.43 8.68 7.34
C GLU A 182 -16.24 7.69 6.19
N TYR A 183 -15.18 6.87 6.22
CA TYR A 183 -14.90 5.87 5.20
C TYR A 183 -15.69 4.56 5.42
N PRO A 184 -16.34 3.96 4.40
CA PRO A 184 -16.50 4.41 3.01
C PRO A 184 -17.75 5.28 2.79
N GLY A 185 -18.48 5.62 3.86
CA GLY A 185 -19.80 6.26 3.84
C GLY A 185 -19.90 7.64 3.19
N ALA A 186 -18.78 8.25 2.78
CA ALA A 186 -18.74 9.50 2.03
C ALA A 186 -18.78 9.34 0.48
N GLY A 187 -18.76 8.11 -0.05
CA GLY A 187 -18.95 7.86 -1.49
C GLY A 187 -17.80 8.34 -2.39
N PHE A 188 -16.62 7.73 -2.24
CA PHE A 188 -15.49 7.88 -3.16
C PHE A 188 -15.39 6.71 -4.14
#